data_AF-A0A970C3Z2-F1
#
_entry.id   AF-A0A970C3Z2-F1
#
_cell.length_a   1.000
_cell.length_b   1.000
_cell.length_c   1.000
_cell.angle_alpha   90.00
_cell.angle_beta   90.00
_cell.angle_gamma   90.00
#
_symmetry.space_group_name_H-M   'P 1'
#
loop_
_entity.id
_entity.type
_entity.pdbx_description
1 polymer ?
#
loop_
_entity_poly.entity_id
_entity_poly.type
_entity_poly.pdbx_seq_one_letter_code
_entity_poly.pdbx_strand_id
1 'polypeptide(L)'
;MDFLINFFSNSLLYLNGVFGSAGWALIVFTIIIRALILPLTLPSIKSSQKIKKLQPELDKIKEKYKNDQQGFALAQSQLYKSYNINPLAGCLPQILQLVILIVLYQSITRLFSQDSGINF
;
A
#
# COMPACT_ATOMS: atom_id res chain seq x y z
N MET A 1 11.55 -3.97 18.32
CA MET A 1 10.59 -3.12 17.57
C MET A 1 10.78 -1.64 17.90
N ASP A 2 11.46 -1.35 19.01
CA ASP A 2 11.68 -0.03 19.59
C ASP A 2 12.63 0.87 18.79
N PHE A 3 13.58 0.29 18.05
CA PHE A 3 14.49 1.03 17.16
C PHE A 3 13.75 1.78 16.05
N LEU A 4 12.77 1.12 15.41
CA LEU A 4 11.95 1.70 14.36
C LEU A 4 11.06 2.82 14.91
N ILE A 5 10.49 2.60 16.10
CA ILE A 5 9.61 3.56 16.77
C ILE A 5 10.40 4.82 17.16
N ASN A 6 11.61 4.67 17.72
CA ASN A 6 12.46 5.79 18.10
C ASN A 6 12.97 6.58 16.88
N PHE A 7 13.32 5.89 15.79
CA PHE A 7 13.74 6.54 14.55
C PHE A 7 12.62 7.37 13.91
N PHE A 8 11.40 6.80 13.86
CA PHE A 8 10.21 7.48 13.35
C PHE A 8 9.81 8.65 14.24
N SER A 9 9.85 8.49 15.56
CA SER A 9 9.43 9.52 16.52
C SER A 9 10.37 10.73 16.53
N ASN A 10 11.69 10.50 16.50
CA ASN A 10 12.66 11.61 16.40
C ASN A 10 12.56 12.36 15.07
N SER A 11 12.34 11.65 13.97
CA SER A 11 12.16 12.30 12.65
C SER A 11 10.90 13.15 12.61
N LEU A 12 9.80 12.68 13.21
CA LEU A 12 8.52 13.39 13.22
C LEU A 12 8.55 14.60 14.16
N LEU A 13 9.23 14.51 15.30
CA LEU A 13 9.47 15.65 16.19
C LEU A 13 10.34 16.73 15.53
N TYR A 14 11.38 16.33 14.80
CA TYR A 14 12.24 17.26 14.05
C TYR A 14 11.45 17.98 12.94
N LEU A 15 10.61 17.25 12.19
CA LEU A 15 9.74 17.82 11.17
C LEU A 15 8.66 18.75 11.77
N ASN A 16 8.09 18.40 12.92
CA ASN A 16 7.10 19.25 13.60
C ASN A 16 7.72 20.59 14.07
N GLY A 17 8.95 20.54 14.59
CA GLY A 17 9.70 21.75 14.96
C GLY A 17 10.02 22.68 13.78
N VAL A 18 10.16 22.14 12.56
CA VAL A 18 10.44 22.92 11.34
C VAL A 18 9.17 23.46 10.68
N PHE A 19 8.08 22.70 10.68
CA PHE A 19 6.85 23.04 9.93
C PHE A 19 5.75 23.69 10.78
N GLY A 20 5.83 23.67 12.12
CA GLY A 20 4.91 24.37 13.04
C GLY A 20 3.45 23.89 13.01
N SER A 21 3.12 22.99 12.10
CA SER A 21 1.80 22.39 11.91
C SER A 21 1.94 20.89 11.74
N ALA A 22 1.21 20.15 12.58
CA ALA A 22 1.19 18.70 12.56
C ALA A 22 0.71 18.12 11.22
N GLY A 23 -0.09 18.87 10.44
CA GLY A 23 -0.57 18.45 9.12
C GLY A 23 0.53 18.45 8.06
N TRP A 24 1.33 19.51 7.99
CA TRP A 24 2.43 19.63 7.04
C TRP A 24 3.55 18.62 7.32
N ALA A 25 3.88 18.39 8.59
CA ALA A 25 4.85 17.37 8.98
C ALA A 25 4.44 15.98 8.47
N LEU A 26 3.15 15.64 8.54
CA LEU A 26 2.62 14.34 8.13
C LEU A 26 2.61 14.16 6.60
N ILE A 27 2.26 15.22 5.86
CA ILE A 27 2.31 15.23 4.38
C ILE A 27 3.75 15.05 3.88
N VAL A 28 4.69 15.81 4.43
CA VAL A 28 6.10 15.72 4.04
C VAL A 28 6.66 14.34 4.39
N PHE A 29 6.33 13.83 5.56
CA PHE A 29 6.74 12.50 5.99
C PHE A 29 6.22 11.39 5.08
N THR A 30 4.94 11.46 4.68
CA THR A 30 4.36 10.49 3.74
C THR A 30 5.00 10.58 2.36
N ILE A 31 5.34 11.76 1.86
CA ILE A 31 6.07 11.92 0.59
C ILE A 31 7.45 11.27 0.66
N ILE A 32 8.21 11.49 1.74
CA ILE A 32 9.54 10.91 1.93
C ILE A 32 9.48 9.38 1.96
N ILE A 33 8.54 8.82 2.73
CA ILE A 33 8.34 7.36 2.78
C ILE A 33 7.92 6.83 1.41
N ARG A 34 7.02 7.53 0.71
CA ARG A 34 6.57 7.12 -0.63
C ARG A 34 7.73 7.15 -1.63
N ALA A 35 8.62 8.12 -1.54
CA ALA A 35 9.84 8.18 -2.35
C ALA A 35 10.81 7.02 -2.06
N LEU A 36 10.95 6.62 -0.80
CA LEU A 36 11.74 5.46 -0.40
C LEU A 36 11.12 4.11 -0.82
N ILE A 37 9.79 4.00 -0.80
CA ILE A 37 9.04 2.78 -1.17
C ILE A 37 8.82 2.68 -2.70
N LEU A 38 8.88 3.78 -3.45
CA LEU A 38 8.76 3.77 -4.91
C LEU A 38 9.70 2.79 -5.64
N PRO A 39 11.02 2.75 -5.36
CA PRO A 39 11.91 1.76 -5.98
C PRO A 39 11.52 0.31 -5.63
N LEU A 40 10.96 0.09 -4.44
CA LEU A 40 10.42 -1.20 -4.01
C LEU A 40 9.09 -1.55 -4.70
N THR A 41 8.36 -0.56 -5.21
CA THR A 41 7.04 -0.74 -5.86
C THR A 41 7.16 -1.06 -7.35
N LEU A 42 8.29 -0.74 -8.00
CA LEU A 42 8.56 -1.12 -9.39
C LEU A 42 8.40 -2.63 -9.68
N PRO A 43 8.96 -3.56 -8.87
CA PRO A 43 8.75 -4.99 -9.07
C PRO A 43 7.27 -5.41 -8.86
N SER A 44 6.51 -4.70 -8.02
CA SER A 44 5.08 -4.90 -7.86
C SER A 44 4.30 -4.60 -9.13
N ILE A 45 4.61 -3.49 -9.81
CA ILE A 45 3.98 -3.11 -11.08
C ILE A 45 4.30 -4.13 -12.18
N LYS A 46 5.56 -4.59 -12.26
CA LYS A 46 5.99 -5.61 -13.22
C LYS A 46 5.27 -6.94 -13.00
N SER A 47 5.03 -7.32 -11.74
CA SER A 47 4.27 -8.53 -11.38
C SER A 47 2.81 -8.43 -11.83
N SER A 48 2.15 -7.29 -11.62
CA SER A 48 0.77 -7.08 -12.06
C SER A 48 0.59 -7.15 -13.58
N GLN A 49 1.57 -6.69 -14.36
CA GLN A 49 1.54 -6.83 -15.83
C GLN A 49 1.68 -8.30 -16.27
N LYS A 50 2.52 -9.09 -15.59
CA LYS A 50 2.63 -10.54 -15.86
C LYS A 50 1.33 -11.28 -15.54
N ILE A 51 0.63 -10.90 -14.45
CA ILE A 51 -0.69 -11.48 -14.12
C ILE A 51 -1.70 -11.20 -15.24
N LYS A 52 -1.73 -9.98 -15.80
CA LYS A 52 -2.60 -9.65 -16.94
C LYS A 52 -2.32 -10.54 -18.15
N LYS A 53 -1.05 -10.86 -18.44
CA LYS A 53 -0.69 -11.79 -19.52
C LYS A 53 -1.12 -13.24 -19.25
N LEU A 54 -1.25 -13.63 -17.98
CA LEU A 54 -1.73 -14.96 -17.56
C LEU A 54 -3.26 -15.10 -17.53
N GLN A 55 -4.04 -14.02 -17.61
CA GLN A 55 -5.50 -14.09 -17.66
C GLN A 55 -6.05 -15.15 -18.64
N PRO A 56 -5.60 -15.24 -19.91
CA PRO A 56 -6.12 -16.25 -20.83
C PRO A 56 -5.82 -17.70 -20.38
N GLU A 57 -4.71 -17.95 -19.68
CA GLU A 57 -4.43 -19.29 -19.15
C GLU A 57 -5.25 -19.57 -17.88
N LEU A 58 -5.46 -18.56 -17.05
CA LEU A 58 -6.36 -18.66 -15.90
C LEU A 58 -7.80 -18.95 -16.33
N ASP A 59 -8.26 -18.36 -17.44
CA ASP A 59 -9.61 -18.63 -17.97
C ASP A 59 -9.74 -20.08 -18.45
N LYS A 60 -8.73 -20.65 -19.10
CA LYS A 60 -8.70 -22.07 -19.47
C LYS A 60 -8.76 -22.99 -18.25
N ILE A 61 -8.01 -22.68 -17.19
CA ILE A 61 -8.06 -23.43 -15.93
C ILE A 61 -9.44 -23.26 -15.28
N LYS A 62 -9.99 -22.05 -15.30
CA LYS A 62 -11.33 -21.76 -14.77
C LYS A 62 -12.40 -22.56 -15.49
N GLU A 63 -12.30 -22.74 -16.81
CA GLU A 63 -13.19 -23.60 -17.58
C GLU A 63 -13.07 -25.07 -17.20
N LYS A 64 -11.84 -25.55 -17.03
CA LYS A 64 -11.56 -26.94 -16.66
C LYS A 64 -12.04 -27.29 -15.25
N TYR A 65 -12.01 -26.33 -14.33
CA TYR A 65 -12.36 -26.50 -12.92
C TYR A 65 -13.65 -25.75 -12.51
N LYS A 66 -14.59 -25.50 -13.46
CA LYS A 66 -15.85 -24.75 -13.20
C LYS A 66 -16.63 -25.24 -11.97
N ASN A 67 -16.63 -26.56 -11.72
CA ASN A 67 -17.35 -27.19 -10.61
C ASN A 67 -16.46 -27.52 -9.39
N ASP A 68 -15.15 -27.25 -9.46
CA ASP A 68 -14.20 -27.59 -8.41
C ASP A 68 -13.38 -26.36 -8.02
N GLN A 69 -13.92 -25.58 -7.08
CA GLN A 69 -13.25 -24.38 -6.56
C GLN A 69 -11.93 -24.71 -5.87
N GLN A 70 -11.80 -25.89 -5.25
CA GLN A 70 -10.57 -26.29 -4.56
C GLN A 70 -9.48 -26.63 -5.57
N GLY A 71 -9.81 -27.41 -6.60
CA GLY A 71 -8.91 -27.68 -7.72
C GLY A 71 -8.51 -26.43 -8.48
N PHE A 72 -9.44 -25.48 -8.67
CA PHE A 72 -9.15 -24.19 -9.28
C PHE A 72 -8.14 -23.37 -8.46
N ALA A 73 -8.33 -23.25 -7.14
CA ALA A 73 -7.42 -22.51 -6.27
C ALA A 73 -6.01 -23.13 -6.25
N LEU A 74 -5.92 -24.46 -6.25
CA LEU A 74 -4.66 -25.18 -6.26
C LEU A 74 -3.89 -24.97 -7.59
N ALA A 75 -4.60 -25.15 -8.72
CA ALA A 75 -4.05 -25.00 -10.07
C ALA A 75 -3.65 -23.55 -10.37
N GLN A 76 -4.45 -22.58 -9.90
CA GLN A 76 -4.12 -21.16 -9.96
C GLN A 76 -2.82 -20.88 -9.20
N SER A 77 -2.66 -21.43 -7.99
CA SER A 77 -1.42 -21.21 -7.21
C SER A 77 -0.19 -21.83 -7.88
N GLN A 78 -0.35 -23.02 -8.48
CA GLN A 78 0.72 -23.70 -9.22
C GLN A 78 1.11 -22.91 -10.46
N LEU A 79 0.14 -22.37 -11.20
CA LEU A 79 0.40 -21.52 -12.36
C LEU A 79 1.22 -20.28 -11.96
N TYR A 80 0.82 -19.58 -10.89
CA TYR A 80 1.56 -18.42 -10.40
C TYR A 80 3.00 -18.76 -9.98
N LYS A 81 3.22 -19.94 -9.39
CA LYS A 81 4.56 -20.43 -9.03
C LYS A 81 5.40 -20.75 -10.28
N SER A 82 4.84 -21.43 -11.28
CA SER A 82 5.53 -21.78 -12.54
C SER A 82 5.98 -20.54 -13.31
N TYR A 83 5.22 -19.45 -13.25
CA TYR A 83 5.58 -18.19 -13.91
C TYR A 83 6.39 -17.23 -12.99
N ASN A 84 6.74 -17.66 -11.78
CA ASN A 84 7.47 -16.89 -10.77
C ASN A 84 6.85 -15.49 -10.52
N ILE A 85 5.53 -15.45 -10.34
CA ILE A 85 4.78 -14.21 -10.13
C ILE A 85 4.33 -14.14 -8.67
N ASN A 86 4.55 -12.99 -8.02
CA ASN A 86 4.11 -12.75 -6.65
C ASN A 86 2.80 -11.93 -6.63
N PRO A 87 1.63 -12.55 -6.41
CA PRO A 87 0.33 -11.85 -6.45
C PRO A 87 0.17 -10.81 -5.33
N LEU A 88 0.83 -11.02 -4.18
CA LEU A 88 0.83 -10.11 -3.03
C LEU A 88 1.53 -8.78 -3.34
N ALA A 89 2.47 -8.78 -4.28
CA ALA A 89 3.15 -7.55 -4.67
C ALA A 89 2.16 -6.54 -5.31
N GLY A 90 1.10 -7.03 -5.97
CA GLY A 90 0.11 -6.19 -6.66
C GLY A 90 -0.89 -5.46 -5.75
N CYS A 91 -1.17 -5.97 -4.54
CA CYS A 91 -2.13 -5.34 -3.61
C CYS A 91 -1.46 -4.38 -2.61
N LEU A 92 -0.14 -4.45 -2.44
CA LEU A 92 0.65 -3.56 -1.60
C LEU A 92 0.35 -2.06 -1.82
N PRO A 93 0.29 -1.53 -3.06
CA PRO A 93 -0.04 -0.12 -3.29
C PRO A 93 -1.49 0.24 -2.90
N GLN A 94 -2.42 -0.72 -3.01
CA GLN A 94 -3.83 -0.50 -2.68
C GLN A 94 -4.03 -0.39 -1.17
N ILE A 95 -3.31 -1.20 -0.40
CA ILE A 95 -3.32 -1.12 1.07
C ILE A 95 -2.76 0.23 1.52
N LEU A 96 -1.65 0.67 0.93
CA LEU A 96 -1.07 1.99 1.23
C LEU A 96 -2.05 3.13 0.92
N GLN A 97 -2.79 3.02 -0.18
CA GLN A 97 -3.81 4.00 -0.56
C GLN A 97 -4.94 4.08 0.47
N LEU A 98 -5.41 2.94 0.98
CA LEU A 98 -6.42 2.89 2.04
C LEU A 98 -5.91 3.51 3.35
N VAL A 99 -4.65 3.24 3.71
CA VAL A 99 -4.03 3.83 4.91
C VAL A 99 -3.98 5.36 4.82
N ILE A 100 -3.58 5.91 3.68
CA ILE A 100 -3.56 7.36 3.45
C ILE A 100 -4.96 7.99 3.63
N LEU A 101 -6.01 7.30 3.17
CA LEU A 101 -7.37 7.79 3.29
C LEU A 101 -7.85 7.87 4.74
N ILE A 102 -7.52 6.88 5.58
CA ILE A 102 -7.84 6.88 7.02
C ILE A 102 -7.12 8.02 7.74
N VAL A 103 -5.85 8.24 7.41
CA VAL A 103 -5.06 9.32 7.98
C VAL A 103 -5.64 10.68 7.62
N LEU A 104 -5.95 10.91 6.33
CA LEU A 104 -6.59 12.15 5.88
C LEU A 104 -7.95 12.36 6.54
N TYR A 105 -8.77 11.31 6.64
CA TYR A 105 -10.06 11.38 7.31
C TYR A 105 -9.90 11.79 8.79
N GLN A 106 -9.00 11.15 9.54
CA GLN A 106 -8.75 11.51 10.94
C GLN A 106 -8.18 12.92 11.09
N SER A 107 -7.29 13.35 10.20
CA SER A 107 -6.77 14.72 10.19
C SER A 107 -7.89 15.74 9.96
N ILE A 108 -8.77 15.50 8.98
CA ILE A 108 -9.91 16.36 8.69
C ILE A 108 -10.89 16.36 9.86
N THR A 109 -11.25 15.20 10.42
CA THR A 109 -12.14 15.13 11.58
C THR A 109 -11.55 15.85 12.79
N ARG A 110 -10.25 15.75 13.05
CA ARG A 110 -9.57 16.51 14.11
C ARG A 110 -9.58 18.01 13.84
N LEU A 111 -9.40 18.44 12.59
CA LEU A 111 -9.49 19.85 12.19
C LEU A 111 -10.91 20.42 12.40
N PHE A 112 -11.96 19.69 12.02
CA PHE A 112 -13.34 20.08 12.29
C PHE A 112 -13.71 20.06 13.78
N SER A 113 -13.01 19.26 14.58
CA SER A 113 -13.15 19.26 16.05
C SER A 113 -12.38 20.40 16.72
N GLN A 114 -11.50 21.09 15.97
CA GLN A 114 -10.60 22.14 16.44
C GLN A 114 -10.98 23.49 15.83
N ASP A 115 -12.28 23.77 15.74
CA ASP A 115 -12.81 25.09 15.40
C ASP A 115 -12.75 26.01 16.64
N SER A 116 -11.52 26.35 17.03
CA SER A 116 -11.19 27.46 17.94
C SER A 116 -9.68 27.79 17.96
N GLY A 117 -9.07 27.97 16.78
CA GLY A 117 -7.86 28.82 16.69
C GLY A 117 -6.60 28.22 16.09
N ILE A 118 -6.67 27.37 15.05
CA ILE A 118 -5.51 27.18 14.16
C ILE A 118 -5.85 27.79 12.80
N ASN A 119 -5.26 28.97 12.55
CA ASN A 119 -5.32 29.64 11.26
C ASN A 119 -4.68 28.73 10.21
N PHE A 120 -5.45 28.46 9.15
CA PHE A 120 -4.96 27.87 7.91
C PHE A 120 -3.89 28.74 7.24
#